data_AF-A0A9E4CXT1-F1
#
_entry.id   AF-A0A9E4CXT1-F1
#
_cell.length_a   1.000
_cell.length_b   1.000
_cell.length_c   1.000
_cell.angle_alpha   90.00
_cell.angle_beta   90.00
_cell.angle_gamma   90.00
#
_symmetry.space_group_name_H-M   'P 1'
#
loop_
_entity.id
_entity.type
_entity.pdbx_description
1 polymer ?
#
loop_
_entity_poly.entity_id
_entity_poly.type
_entity_poly.pdbx_seq_one_letter_code
_entity_poly.pdbx_strand_id
1 'polypeptide(L)'
;MSSTIDLDVSPAEPVDGRTARAVRTREAIVDGTLALLAEGDLRPTAPRISERASVSVRSVFQHFDDLETLYAAVGNRVAEQVASMIHP
;
A
#
# COMPACT_ATOMS: atom_id res chain seq x y z
N MET A 1 -48.47 3.18 -27.18
CA MET A 1 -47.52 2.31 -26.45
C MET A 1 -46.13 2.91 -26.58
N SER A 2 -45.86 3.96 -25.82
CA SER A 2 -44.53 4.56 -25.73
C SER A 2 -44.10 4.39 -24.28
N SER A 3 -43.53 3.22 -23.98
CA SER A 3 -42.98 2.96 -22.65
C SER A 3 -41.60 3.59 -22.58
N THR A 4 -41.56 4.69 -21.85
CA THR A 4 -40.39 5.22 -21.16
C THR A 4 -39.71 4.11 -20.39
N ILE A 5 -38.47 3.78 -20.76
CA ILE A 5 -37.54 3.08 -19.88
C ILE A 5 -36.66 4.16 -19.27
N ASP A 6 -37.07 4.63 -18.10
CA ASP A 6 -36.19 5.39 -17.22
C ASP A 6 -35.08 4.44 -16.75
N LEU A 7 -33.88 4.67 -17.27
CA LEU A 7 -32.67 4.03 -16.81
C LEU A 7 -32.30 4.67 -15.47
N ASP A 8 -32.73 4.06 -14.37
CA ASP A 8 -32.20 4.32 -13.03
C ASP A 8 -30.72 3.93 -13.00
N VAL A 9 -29.85 4.87 -13.37
CA VAL A 9 -28.44 4.83 -12.99
C VAL A 9 -28.36 5.35 -11.57
N SER A 10 -28.53 4.43 -10.61
CA SER A 10 -28.13 4.68 -9.23
C SER A 10 -26.63 5.03 -9.20
N PRO A 11 -26.24 6.18 -8.60
CA PRO A 11 -24.84 6.58 -8.55
C PRO A 11 -24.07 5.61 -7.65
N ALA A 12 -23.05 4.98 -8.20
CA ALA A 12 -22.14 4.11 -7.47
C ALA A 12 -21.64 4.80 -6.19
N GLU A 13 -21.81 4.11 -5.07
CA GLU A 13 -21.41 4.54 -3.73
C GLU A 13 -19.90 4.85 -3.64
N PRO A 14 -19.47 5.76 -2.74
CA PRO A 14 -18.08 6.25 -2.62
C PRO A 14 -17.15 5.22 -1.91
N VAL A 15 -17.08 4.00 -2.43
CA VAL A 15 -16.22 2.90 -1.94
C VAL A 15 -14.75 3.08 -2.38
N ASP A 16 -14.51 3.85 -3.44
CA ASP A 16 -13.24 3.81 -4.16
C ASP A 16 -12.13 4.65 -3.50
N GLY A 17 -12.48 5.87 -3.04
CA GLY A 17 -11.47 6.84 -2.57
C GLY A 17 -10.77 6.46 -1.27
N ARG A 18 -11.50 5.87 -0.30
CA ARG A 18 -10.92 5.46 0.99
C ARG A 18 -10.03 4.23 0.83
N THR A 19 -10.50 3.26 0.06
CA THR A 19 -9.77 2.03 -0.25
C THR A 19 -8.50 2.35 -1.03
N ALA A 20 -8.59 3.17 -2.09
CA ALA A 20 -7.43 3.60 -2.85
C ALA A 20 -6.40 4.38 -2.01
N ARG A 21 -6.86 5.20 -1.05
CA ARG A 21 -5.94 5.90 -0.12
C ARG A 21 -5.24 4.91 0.80
N ALA A 22 -5.96 3.96 1.37
CA ALA A 22 -5.38 2.94 2.25
C ALA A 22 -4.33 2.10 1.52
N VAL A 23 -4.60 1.70 0.27
CA VAL A 23 -3.65 0.96 -0.58
C VAL A 23 -2.39 1.78 -0.84
N ARG A 24 -2.52 3.04 -1.29
CA ARG A 24 -1.37 3.92 -1.56
C ARG A 24 -0.51 4.15 -0.32
N THR A 25 -1.13 4.36 0.84
CA THR A 25 -0.38 4.52 2.10
C THR A 25 0.38 3.25 2.45
N ARG A 26 -0.26 2.07 2.29
CA ARG A 26 0.38 0.78 2.54
C ARG A 26 1.58 0.56 1.61
N GLU A 27 1.45 0.90 0.34
CA GLU A 27 2.55 0.83 -0.64
C GLU A 27 3.69 1.79 -0.28
N ALA A 28 3.39 3.04 0.08
CA ALA A 28 4.40 4.01 0.48
C ALA A 28 5.23 3.54 1.69
N ILE A 29 4.59 2.87 2.65
CA ILE A 29 5.28 2.29 3.82
C ILE A 29 6.25 1.16 3.37
N VAL A 30 5.81 0.27 2.49
CA VAL A 30 6.64 -0.82 1.94
C VAL A 30 7.83 -0.25 1.16
N ASP A 31 7.59 0.71 0.29
CA ASP A 31 8.62 1.35 -0.53
C ASP A 31 9.63 2.12 0.34
N GLY A 32 9.15 2.84 1.34
CA GLY A 32 10.01 3.53 2.30
C GLY A 32 10.87 2.57 3.11
N THR A 33 10.33 1.40 3.48
CA THR A 33 11.10 0.36 4.17
C THR A 33 12.18 -0.24 3.25
N LEU A 34 11.84 -0.53 1.99
CA LEU A 34 12.80 -1.01 0.99
C LEU A 34 13.95 -0.02 0.77
N ALA A 35 13.64 1.28 0.68
CA ALA A 35 14.65 2.31 0.50
C ALA A 35 15.64 2.37 1.69
N LEU A 36 15.15 2.24 2.92
CA LEU A 36 16.01 2.21 4.11
C LEU A 36 16.92 0.97 4.13
N LEU A 37 16.37 -0.19 3.76
CA LEU A 37 17.16 -1.42 3.64
C LEU A 37 18.24 -1.29 2.57
N ALA A 38 17.91 -0.70 1.40
CA ALA A 38 18.86 -0.46 0.32
C ALA A 38 20.00 0.52 0.73
N GLU A 39 19.73 1.43 1.66
CA GLU A 39 20.74 2.34 2.24
C GLU A 39 21.60 1.71 3.33
N GLY A 40 21.33 0.45 3.70
CA GLY A 40 22.09 -0.29 4.71
C GLY A 40 21.54 -0.15 6.13
N ASP A 41 20.39 0.51 6.33
CA ASP A 41 19.66 0.38 7.59
C ASP A 41 18.96 -0.99 7.60
N LEU A 42 19.65 -2.01 8.12
CA LEU A 42 19.17 -3.39 8.13
C LEU A 42 18.06 -3.66 9.15
N ARG A 43 17.77 -2.70 10.04
CA ARG A 43 16.68 -2.80 11.02
C ARG A 43 15.89 -1.49 11.10
N PRO A 44 15.19 -1.09 10.02
CA PRO A 44 14.38 0.12 10.03
C PRO A 44 13.35 0.10 11.15
N THR A 45 13.30 1.17 11.93
CA THR A 45 12.32 1.34 13.00
C THR A 45 11.07 2.05 12.47
N ALA A 46 9.91 1.85 13.11
CA ALA A 46 8.66 2.48 12.69
C ALA A 46 8.75 4.02 12.55
N PRO A 47 9.44 4.77 13.44
CA PRO A 47 9.70 6.19 13.23
C PRO A 47 10.43 6.50 11.93
N ARG A 48 11.55 5.81 11.64
CA ARG A 48 12.33 6.04 10.42
C ARG A 48 11.56 5.67 9.16
N ILE A 49 10.84 4.54 9.19
CA ILE A 49 9.98 4.11 8.08
C ILE A 49 8.92 5.17 7.80
N SER A 50 8.27 5.69 8.85
CA SER A 50 7.21 6.71 8.71
C SER A 50 7.74 8.01 8.09
N GLU A 51 8.92 8.46 8.53
CA GLU A 51 9.59 9.63 7.99
C GLU A 51 9.92 9.42 6.50
N ARG A 52 10.53 8.28 6.16
CA ARG A 52 10.88 7.95 4.77
C ARG A 52 9.65 7.87 3.87
N ALA A 53 8.59 7.26 4.34
CA ALA A 53 7.34 7.07 3.60
C ALA A 53 6.46 8.33 3.57
N SER A 54 6.86 9.42 4.25
CA SER A 54 6.05 10.64 4.41
C SER A 54 4.66 10.39 5.00
N VAL A 55 4.59 9.51 6.00
CA VAL A 55 3.37 9.16 6.74
C VAL A 55 3.58 9.34 8.24
N SER A 56 2.50 9.31 9.02
CA SER A 56 2.64 9.26 10.48
C SER A 56 3.01 7.85 10.97
N VAL A 57 3.71 7.74 12.09
CA VAL A 57 3.95 6.46 12.79
C VAL A 57 2.63 5.73 13.06
N ARG A 58 1.58 6.46 13.45
CA ARG A 58 0.24 5.89 13.62
C ARG A 58 -0.28 5.23 12.35
N SER A 59 -0.03 5.83 11.19
CA SER A 59 -0.43 5.26 9.90
C SER A 59 0.28 3.96 9.59
N VAL A 60 1.55 3.82 10.00
CA VAL A 60 2.30 2.56 9.88
C VAL A 60 1.58 1.45 10.65
N PHE A 61 1.28 1.70 11.93
CA PHE A 61 0.59 0.74 12.79
C PHE A 61 -0.89 0.51 12.43
N GLN A 62 -1.52 1.40 11.66
CA GLN A 62 -2.86 1.17 11.12
C GLN A 62 -2.88 0.23 9.91
N HIS A 63 -1.76 0.14 9.18
CA HIS A 63 -1.65 -0.72 8.00
C HIS A 63 -0.89 -2.02 8.25
N PHE A 64 -0.10 -2.07 9.33
CA PHE A 64 0.68 -3.23 9.74
C PHE A 64 0.62 -3.38 11.25
N ASP A 65 0.11 -4.52 11.72
CA ASP A 65 -0.05 -4.80 13.15
C ASP A 65 1.30 -4.87 13.88
N ASP A 66 2.33 -5.36 13.18
CA ASP A 66 3.70 -5.45 13.66
C ASP A 66 4.74 -5.32 12.53
N LEU A 67 6.01 -5.24 12.92
CA LEU A 67 7.11 -5.17 11.96
C LEU A 67 7.28 -6.47 11.16
N GLU A 68 6.91 -7.64 11.70
CA GLU A 68 7.03 -8.91 11.00
C GLU A 68 6.10 -8.94 9.77
N THR A 69 4.86 -8.51 9.94
CA THR A 69 3.85 -8.36 8.89
C THR A 69 4.29 -7.36 7.83
N LEU A 70 4.95 -6.26 8.24
CA LEU A 70 5.55 -5.32 7.32
C LEU A 70 6.71 -5.96 6.53
N TYR A 71 7.65 -6.63 7.18
CA TYR A 71 8.76 -7.28 6.51
C TYR A 71 8.31 -8.42 5.58
N ALA A 72 7.23 -9.13 5.90
CA ALA A 72 6.63 -10.11 5.00
C ALA A 72 6.10 -9.43 3.72
N ALA A 73 5.42 -8.30 3.84
CA ALA A 73 4.95 -7.53 2.69
C ALA A 73 6.10 -6.97 1.84
N VAL A 74 7.17 -6.51 2.49
CA VAL A 74 8.43 -6.10 1.84
C VAL A 74 9.04 -7.28 1.08
N GLY A 75 9.14 -8.45 1.70
CA GLY A 75 9.67 -9.67 1.09
C GLY A 75 8.88 -10.10 -0.14
N ASN A 76 7.54 -10.05 -0.07
CA ASN A 76 6.67 -10.33 -1.21
C ASN A 76 6.93 -9.35 -2.36
N ARG A 77 7.07 -8.05 -2.07
CA ARG A 77 7.38 -7.05 -3.10
C ARG A 77 8.72 -7.32 -3.79
N VAL A 78 9.75 -7.72 -3.04
CA VAL A 78 11.05 -8.08 -3.61
C VAL A 78 10.92 -9.34 -4.47
N ALA A 79 10.20 -10.35 -3.99
CA ALA A 79 9.97 -11.59 -4.74
C ALA A 79 9.25 -11.31 -6.08
N GLU A 80 8.24 -10.44 -6.08
CA GLU A 80 7.53 -9.99 -7.29
C GLU A 80 8.47 -9.26 -8.26
N GLN A 81 9.32 -8.36 -7.77
CA GLN A 81 10.29 -7.64 -8.59
C GLN A 81 11.32 -8.60 -9.21
N VAL A 82 11.83 -9.54 -8.43
CA VAL A 82 12.78 -10.56 -8.91
C VAL A 82 12.13 -11.49 -9.92
N ALA A 83 10.89 -11.92 -9.67
CA ALA A 83 10.13 -12.75 -10.61
C ALA A 83 9.95 -12.04 -11.95
N SER A 84 9.60 -10.76 -11.94
CA SER A 84 9.48 -9.92 -13.14
C SER A 84 10.81 -9.73 -13.88
N MET A 85 11.94 -9.68 -13.16
CA MET A 85 13.26 -9.57 -13.80
C MET A 85 13.69 -10.88 -14.50
N ILE A 86 13.23 -12.03 -14.02
CA ILE A 86 13.60 -13.36 -14.55
C ILE A 86 12.60 -13.84 -15.62
N HIS A 87 11.37 -13.34 -15.62
CA HIS A 87 10.36 -13.63 -16.65
C HIS A 87 10.25 -12.47 -17.67
N PRO A 88 10.74 -12.62 -18.92
CA PRO A 88 10.61 -11.60 -19.97
C PRO A 88 9.17 -11.47 -20.49
#